data_AF-A0A916I6H5-F1
#
_entry.id   AF-A0A916I6H5-F1
#
_cell.length_a   1.000
_cell.length_b   1.000
_cell.length_c   1.000
_cell.angle_alpha   90.00
_cell.angle_beta   90.00
_cell.angle_gamma   90.00
#
_symmetry.space_group_name_H-M   'P 1'
#
loop_
_entity.id
_entity.type
_entity.pdbx_description
1 polymer ?
#
loop_
_entity_poly.entity_id
_entity_poly.type
_entity_poly.pdbx_seq_one_letter_code
_entity_poly.pdbx_strand_id
1 'polypeptide(L)'
;MEDRQTLQEALEAAQAEVQAARLEAARARVAARFGLPETLAARLRGESESALEADARELSQYAPRRASPANPAGEPPLTPDELRRMSPTEINRRWEEVRRALQED
;
A
#
# COMPACT_ATOMS: atom_id res chain seq x y z
N MET A 1 -17.60 -29.87 -40.11
CA MET A 1 -16.87 -30.36 -38.93
C MET A 1 -15.82 -29.35 -38.47
N GLU A 2 -15.19 -28.61 -39.38
CA GLU A 2 -14.31 -27.46 -39.08
C GLU A 2 -14.88 -26.42 -38.09
N ASP A 3 -16.17 -26.08 -38.16
CA ASP A 3 -16.74 -25.08 -37.24
C ASP A 3 -16.70 -25.51 -35.77
N ARG A 4 -16.83 -26.82 -35.47
CA ARG A 4 -16.75 -27.30 -34.08
C ARG A 4 -15.32 -27.27 -33.57
N GLN A 5 -14.34 -27.50 -34.45
CA GLN A 5 -12.93 -27.54 -34.10
C GLN A 5 -12.40 -26.13 -33.85
N THR A 6 -12.74 -25.18 -34.73
CA THR A 6 -12.40 -23.76 -34.55
C THR A 6 -13.06 -23.14 -33.31
N LEU A 7 -14.32 -23.49 -33.02
CA LEU A 7 -14.99 -23.06 -31.79
C LEU A 7 -14.31 -23.64 -30.53
N GLN A 8 -13.79 -24.85 -30.62
CA GLN A 8 -13.12 -25.51 -29.49
C GLN A 8 -11.74 -24.89 -29.23
N GLU A 9 -10.95 -24.64 -30.29
CA GLU A 9 -9.67 -23.92 -30.19
C GLU A 9 -9.85 -22.49 -29.64
N ALA A 10 -10.88 -21.77 -30.10
CA ALA A 10 -11.19 -20.44 -29.58
C ALA A 10 -11.59 -20.47 -28.09
N LEU A 11 -12.31 -21.51 -27.66
CA LEU A 11 -12.68 -21.69 -26.25
C LEU A 11 -11.45 -21.96 -25.38
N GLU A 12 -10.56 -22.84 -25.83
CA GLU A 12 -9.32 -23.16 -25.12
C GLU A 12 -8.39 -21.93 -25.01
N ALA A 13 -8.24 -21.18 -26.09
CA ALA A 13 -7.48 -19.93 -26.09
C ALA A 13 -8.06 -18.90 -25.10
N ALA A 14 -9.38 -18.68 -25.14
CA ALA A 14 -10.04 -17.77 -24.22
C ALA A 14 -9.91 -18.22 -22.75
N GLN A 15 -10.00 -19.52 -22.48
CA GLN A 15 -9.79 -20.06 -21.14
C GLN A 15 -8.35 -19.85 -20.66
N ALA A 16 -7.36 -20.06 -21.52
CA ALA A 16 -5.96 -19.83 -21.19
C ALA A 16 -5.70 -18.35 -20.85
N GLU A 17 -6.24 -17.42 -21.64
CA GLU A 17 -6.14 -15.99 -21.36
C GLU A 17 -6.79 -15.59 -20.03
N VAL A 18 -8.00 -16.10 -19.76
CA VAL A 18 -8.70 -15.82 -18.49
C VAL A 18 -7.89 -16.35 -17.30
N GLN A 19 -7.30 -17.53 -17.41
CA GLN A 19 -6.49 -18.10 -16.33
C GLN A 19 -5.19 -17.33 -16.12
N ALA A 20 -4.53 -16.89 -17.20
CA ALA A 20 -3.35 -16.04 -17.11
C ALA A 20 -3.69 -14.70 -16.43
N ALA A 21 -4.78 -14.04 -16.84
CA ALA A 21 -5.22 -12.78 -16.24
C ALA A 21 -5.59 -12.92 -14.75
N ARG A 22 -6.21 -14.03 -14.37
CA ARG A 22 -6.51 -14.35 -12.96
C ARG A 22 -5.23 -14.54 -12.14
N LEU A 23 -4.24 -15.23 -12.70
CA LEU A 23 -2.97 -15.46 -12.04
C LEU A 23 -2.21 -14.14 -11.83
N GLU A 24 -2.15 -13.29 -12.85
CA GLU A 24 -1.56 -11.94 -12.74
C GLU A 24 -2.25 -11.09 -11.67
N ALA A 25 -3.59 -11.10 -11.65
CA ALA A 25 -4.34 -10.41 -10.61
C ALA A 25 -4.05 -10.97 -9.20
N ALA A 26 -3.88 -12.28 -9.07
CA ALA A 26 -3.50 -12.91 -7.81
C ALA A 26 -2.09 -12.49 -7.37
N ARG A 27 -1.11 -12.47 -8.28
CA ARG A 27 0.25 -11.98 -8.01
C ARG A 27 0.24 -10.56 -7.47
N ALA A 28 -0.49 -9.66 -8.12
CA ALA A 28 -0.59 -8.27 -7.72
C ALA A 28 -1.23 -8.12 -6.31
N ARG A 29 -2.32 -8.85 -6.04
CA ARG A 29 -2.98 -8.83 -4.72
C ARG A 29 -2.07 -9.33 -3.61
N VAL A 30 -1.40 -10.47 -3.84
CA VAL A 30 -0.49 -11.06 -2.87
C VAL A 30 0.69 -10.11 -2.62
N ALA A 31 1.32 -9.59 -3.67
CA ALA A 31 2.42 -8.65 -3.53
C ALA A 31 2.04 -7.41 -2.69
N ALA A 32 0.86 -6.83 -2.95
CA ALA A 32 0.34 -5.69 -2.18
C ALA A 32 0.13 -6.06 -0.70
N ARG A 33 -0.43 -7.25 -0.42
CA ARG A 33 -0.64 -7.75 0.95
C ARG A 33 0.67 -7.87 1.74
N PHE A 34 1.75 -8.26 1.08
CA PHE A 34 3.08 -8.39 1.69
C PHE A 34 3.95 -7.14 1.56
N GLY A 35 3.40 -6.02 1.07
CA GLY A 35 4.12 -4.75 0.93
C GLY A 35 5.24 -4.79 -0.11
N LEU A 36 5.19 -5.75 -1.04
CA LEU A 36 6.16 -5.88 -2.11
C LEU A 36 5.91 -4.83 -3.21
N PRO A 37 6.97 -4.24 -3.79
CA PRO A 37 6.85 -3.39 -4.96
C PRO A 37 6.33 -4.18 -6.17
N GLU A 38 5.68 -3.48 -7.09
CA GLU A 38 5.13 -4.05 -8.33
C GLU A 38 6.16 -4.82 -9.15
N THR A 39 7.41 -4.36 -9.16
CA THR A 39 8.53 -5.04 -9.81
C THR A 39 8.82 -6.43 -9.22
N LEU A 40 8.50 -6.67 -7.95
CA LEU A 40 8.57 -8.00 -7.32
C LEU A 40 7.27 -8.78 -7.49
N ALA A 41 6.13 -8.12 -7.67
CA ALA A 41 4.85 -8.80 -7.93
C ALA A 41 4.90 -9.67 -9.19
N ALA A 42 5.43 -9.12 -10.29
CA ALA A 42 5.63 -9.85 -11.55
C ALA A 42 6.63 -11.01 -11.44
N ARG A 43 7.46 -11.04 -10.38
CA ARG A 43 8.49 -12.06 -10.15
C ARG A 43 8.07 -13.14 -9.16
N LEU A 44 6.88 -13.02 -8.56
CA LEU A 44 6.37 -14.05 -7.66
C LEU A 44 6.33 -15.39 -8.38
N ARG A 45 6.55 -16.49 -7.66
CA ARG A 45 6.48 -17.85 -8.23
C ARG A 45 5.35 -18.64 -7.58
N GLY A 46 4.62 -19.36 -8.41
CA GLY A 46 3.45 -20.13 -7.99
C GLY A 46 2.31 -20.10 -9.01
N GLU A 47 1.53 -21.18 -9.01
CA GLU A 47 0.33 -21.35 -9.85
C GLU A 47 -0.96 -21.28 -9.01
N SER A 48 -0.82 -21.19 -7.68
CA SER A 48 -1.91 -21.08 -6.72
C SER A 48 -1.65 -19.94 -5.75
N GLU A 49 -2.72 -19.42 -5.16
CA GLU A 49 -2.63 -18.33 -4.18
C GLU A 49 -1.71 -18.69 -3.00
N SER A 50 -1.79 -19.91 -2.48
CA SER A 50 -0.93 -20.40 -1.39
C SER A 50 0.56 -20.42 -1.77
N ALA A 51 0.89 -20.85 -2.99
CA ALA A 51 2.27 -20.83 -3.47
C ALA A 51 2.80 -19.39 -3.64
N LEU A 52 1.96 -18.49 -4.16
CA LEU A 52 2.29 -17.07 -4.30
C LEU A 52 2.52 -16.43 -2.92
N GLU A 53 1.68 -16.74 -1.93
CA GLU A 53 1.83 -16.22 -0.56
C GLU A 53 3.12 -16.70 0.11
N ALA A 54 3.51 -17.95 -0.09
CA ALA A 54 4.75 -18.50 0.43
C ALA A 54 5.98 -17.76 -0.15
N ASP A 55 6.04 -17.62 -1.47
CA ASP A 55 7.13 -16.91 -2.16
C ASP A 55 7.13 -15.41 -1.79
N ALA A 56 5.96 -14.78 -1.67
CA ALA A 56 5.85 -13.39 -1.25
C ALA A 56 6.35 -13.18 0.19
N ARG A 57 6.06 -14.12 1.08
CA ARG A 57 6.54 -14.09 2.46
C ARG A 57 8.06 -14.20 2.52
N GLU A 58 8.67 -15.05 1.70
CA GLU A 58 10.15 -15.13 1.60
C GLU A 58 10.74 -13.82 1.07
N LEU A 59 10.18 -13.30 -0.03
CA LEU A 59 10.66 -12.05 -0.64
C LEU A 59 10.50 -10.83 0.28
N SER A 60 9.44 -10.79 1.09
CA SER A 60 9.18 -9.68 2.02
C SER A 60 10.28 -9.48 3.06
N GLN A 61 11.05 -10.53 3.36
CA GLN A 61 12.18 -10.48 4.29
C GLN A 61 13.36 -9.68 3.73
N TYR A 62 13.49 -9.65 2.41
CA TYR A 62 14.56 -8.96 1.69
C TYR A 62 14.11 -7.63 1.10
N ALA A 63 12.79 -7.38 1.04
CA ALA A 63 12.26 -6.13 0.52
C ALA A 63 12.68 -4.97 1.43
N PRO A 64 13.18 -3.86 0.87
CA PRO A 64 13.44 -2.67 1.66
C PRO A 64 12.13 -2.25 2.29
N ARG A 65 12.09 -2.20 3.63
CA ARG A 65 10.94 -1.64 4.35
C ARG A 65 10.72 -0.25 3.76
N ARG A 66 9.55 0.00 3.18
CA ARG A 66 9.15 1.37 2.82
C ARG A 66 9.41 2.20 4.07
N ALA A 67 10.29 3.19 3.96
CA ALA A 67 10.48 4.15 5.03
C ALA A 67 9.07 4.67 5.35
N SER A 68 8.56 4.36 6.54
CA SER A 68 7.39 5.07 7.05
C SER A 68 7.69 6.55 6.86
N PRO A 69 6.71 7.36 6.42
CA PRO A 69 6.92 8.80 6.31
C PRO A 69 7.51 9.27 7.65
N ALA A 70 8.80 9.64 7.60
CA ALA A 70 9.55 10.05 8.76
C ALA A 70 9.06 11.47 9.06
N ASN A 71 8.00 11.50 9.85
CA ASN A 71 7.34 12.62 10.52
C ASN A 71 5.82 12.55 10.25
N PRO A 72 4.98 12.44 11.29
CA PRO A 72 3.60 12.90 11.13
C PRO A 72 3.69 14.35 10.64
N ALA A 73 2.85 14.72 9.67
CA ALA A 73 2.66 16.13 9.34
C ALA A 73 2.39 16.83 10.68
N GLY A 74 3.32 17.71 11.09
CA GLY A 74 3.19 18.40 12.36
C GLY A 74 1.82 19.06 12.41
N GLU A 75 1.13 18.92 13.54
CA GLU A 75 -0.12 19.65 13.75
C GLU A 75 0.11 21.14 13.43
N PRO A 76 -0.86 21.80 12.76
CA PRO A 76 -0.72 23.21 12.44
C PRO A 76 -0.45 24.01 13.73
N PRO A 77 0.38 25.06 13.67
CA PRO A 77 0.66 25.88 14.84
C PRO A 77 -0.64 26.49 15.39
N LEU A 78 -0.69 26.69 16.72
CA LEU A 78 -1.85 27.27 17.39
C LEU A 78 -2.18 28.65 16.81
N THR A 79 -3.43 28.87 16.46
CA THR A 79 -3.86 30.19 15.99
C THR A 79 -4.01 31.18 17.15
N PRO A 80 -3.90 32.50 16.90
CA PRO A 80 -4.09 33.52 17.94
C PRO A 80 -5.47 33.46 18.62
N ASP A 81 -6.49 32.96 17.92
CA ASP A 81 -7.85 32.79 18.45
C ASP A 81 -7.95 31.60 19.41
N GLU A 82 -7.23 30.52 19.11
CA GLU A 82 -7.12 29.35 20.01
C GLU A 82 -6.34 29.68 21.28
N LEU A 83 -5.23 30.41 21.16
CA LEU A 83 -4.45 30.86 22.32
C LEU A 83 -5.28 31.69 23.31
N ARG A 84 -6.20 32.52 22.81
CA ARG A 84 -7.11 33.32 23.66
C ARG A 84 -8.17 32.48 24.37
N ARG A 85 -8.51 31.31 23.84
CA ARG A 85 -9.50 30.39 24.41
C ARG A 85 -8.90 29.40 25.40
N MET A 86 -7.57 29.25 25.43
CA MET A 86 -6.88 28.36 26.36
C MET A 86 -6.87 28.93 27.78
N SER A 87 -7.08 28.07 28.77
CA SER A 87 -6.90 28.45 30.17
C SER A 87 -5.41 28.62 30.52
N PRO A 88 -5.07 29.38 31.57
CA PRO A 88 -3.68 29.54 32.03
C PRO A 88 -2.99 28.20 32.33
N THR A 89 -3.74 27.21 32.80
CA THR A 89 -3.22 25.86 33.08
C THR A 89 -2.90 25.10 31.79
N GLU A 90 -3.71 25.28 30.74
CA GLU A 90 -3.47 24.67 29.43
C GLU A 90 -2.30 25.33 28.69
N ILE A 91 -2.13 26.64 28.84
CA ILE A 91 -0.98 27.38 28.30
C ILE A 91 0.32 26.87 28.93
N ASN A 92 0.36 26.72 30.25
CA ASN A 92 1.53 26.19 30.95
C ASN A 92 1.84 24.73 30.54
N ARG A 93 0.79 23.94 30.28
CA ARG A 93 0.93 22.54 29.85
C ARG A 93 1.44 22.42 28.40
N ARG A 94 1.05 23.33 27.52
CA ARG A 94 1.36 23.35 26.08
C ARG A 94 2.34 24.46 25.72
N TRP A 95 3.22 24.84 26.64
CA TRP A 95 4.10 26.00 26.52
C TRP A 95 5.00 25.98 25.29
N GLU A 96 5.49 24.80 24.87
CA GLU A 96 6.31 24.66 23.65
C GLU A 96 5.54 25.02 22.37
N GLU A 97 4.26 24.64 22.30
CA GLU A 97 3.39 24.94 21.16
C GLU A 97 3.01 26.43 21.14
N VAL A 98 2.71 27.00 22.31
CA VAL A 98 2.42 28.43 22.48
C VAL A 98 3.64 29.25 22.06
N ARG A 99 4.84 28.87 22.51
CA ARG A 99 6.08 29.56 22.16
C ARG A 99 6.38 29.50 20.66
N ARG A 100 6.06 28.39 20.00
CA ARG A 100 6.24 28.23 18.55
C ARG A 100 5.27 29.13 17.77
N ALA A 101 4.01 29.15 18.16
CA ALA A 101 3.00 30.03 17.55
C ALA A 101 3.32 31.52 17.69
N LEU A 102 4.06 31.91 18.74
CA LEU A 102 4.52 33.29 18.96
C LEU A 102 5.84 33.66 18.24
N GLN A 103 6.52 32.71 17.60
CA GLN A 103 7.78 32.95 16.87
C GLN A 103 7.58 33.13 15.35
N GLU A 104 6.39 32.82 14.83
CA GLU A 104 6.08 32.94 13.39
C GLU A 104 5.47 34.30 13.00
N ASP A 105 5.60 35.33 13.86
CA ASP A 105 5.22 36.75 13.62
C ASP A 105 6.46 37.65 13.49
#